data_AF-A0A6A4BAP7-F1
#
_entry.id   AF-A0A6A4BAP7-F1
#
_cell.length_a   1.000
_cell.length_b   1.000
_cell.length_c   1.000
_cell.angle_alpha   90.00
_cell.angle_beta   90.00
_cell.angle_gamma   90.00
#
_symmetry.space_group_name_H-M   'P 1'
#
loop_
_entity.id
_entity.type
_entity.pdbx_description
1 polymer ?
#
loop_
_entity_poly.entity_id
_entity_poly.type
_entity_poly.pdbx_seq_one_letter_code
_entity_poly.pdbx_strand_id
1 'polypeptide(L)'
;MYVAKAYVRIGNAHLKKGETEEHLPVAIDAYEGAQMENRTKDAERKIKALSCARPRSWPTSTRRRRWRPRTRATDEERARHGMADPEIQAILRDPVMQNVLNDFQTDPMGAQRHLQNPGTMAKIEKLIAAGVLQTK
;
A
#
# COMPACT_ATOMS: atom_id res chain seq x y z
N MET A 1 4.34 -25.43 -1.15
CA MET A 1 3.41 -25.92 -0.10
C MET A 1 3.34 -25.03 1.15
N TYR A 2 4.42 -24.37 1.57
CA TYR A 2 4.41 -23.49 2.77
C TYR A 2 3.59 -22.21 2.60
N VAL A 3 3.57 -21.67 1.39
CA VAL A 3 2.89 -20.41 1.06
C VAL A 3 1.35 -20.56 1.15
N ALA A 4 0.78 -21.65 0.64
CA ALA A 4 -0.64 -21.99 0.80
C ALA A 4 -1.13 -22.06 2.26
N LYS A 5 -0.33 -22.64 3.17
CA LYS A 5 -0.67 -22.67 4.61
C LYS A 5 -0.67 -21.28 5.24
N ALA A 6 0.20 -20.38 4.77
CA ALA A 6 0.23 -19.00 5.21
C ALA A 6 -1.04 -18.25 4.78
N TYR A 7 -1.47 -18.43 3.52
CA TYR A 7 -2.71 -17.83 3.02
C TYR A 7 -3.96 -18.29 3.78
N VAL A 8 -4.06 -19.59 4.10
CA VAL A 8 -5.18 -20.12 4.91
C VAL A 8 -5.19 -19.52 6.31
N ARG A 9 -4.03 -19.30 6.94
CA ARG A 9 -3.92 -18.65 8.24
C ARG A 9 -4.38 -17.19 8.19
N ILE A 10 -3.99 -16.46 7.15
CA ILE A 10 -4.44 -15.08 6.92
C ILE A 10 -5.95 -15.04 6.74
N GLY A 11 -6.50 -15.90 5.87
CA GLY A 11 -7.95 -16.01 5.66
C GLY A 11 -8.71 -16.30 6.96
N ASN A 12 -8.26 -17.27 7.75
CA ASN A 12 -8.88 -17.60 9.06
C ASN A 12 -8.80 -16.41 10.05
N ALA A 13 -7.71 -15.65 10.04
CA ALA A 13 -7.56 -14.47 10.89
C ALA A 13 -8.56 -13.37 10.52
N HIS A 14 -8.82 -13.17 9.22
CA HIS A 14 -9.83 -12.23 8.75
C HIS A 14 -11.25 -12.68 9.09
N LEU A 15 -11.55 -13.98 9.03
CA LEU A 15 -12.85 -14.50 9.50
C LEU A 15 -13.07 -14.25 11.00
N LYS A 16 -12.01 -14.38 11.81
CA LYS A 16 -12.11 -14.14 13.27
C LYS A 16 -12.28 -12.66 13.63
N LYS A 17 -11.81 -11.75 12.78
CA LYS A 17 -11.98 -10.29 12.96
C LYS A 17 -13.40 -9.79 12.68
N GLY A 18 -14.26 -10.65 12.14
CA GLY A 18 -15.65 -10.34 11.81
C GLY A 18 -15.86 -10.12 10.32
N GLU A 19 -17.07 -10.39 9.86
CA GLU A 19 -17.52 -10.28 8.46
C GLU A 19 -17.79 -8.82 8.07
N THR A 20 -16.85 -7.93 8.36
CA THR A 20 -16.93 -6.54 7.91
C THR A 20 -16.63 -6.44 6.42
N GLU A 21 -17.15 -5.40 5.77
CA GLU A 21 -16.98 -5.19 4.33
C GLU A 21 -15.51 -5.08 3.89
N GLU A 22 -14.60 -4.77 4.81
CA GLU A 22 -13.16 -4.67 4.54
C GLU A 22 -12.43 -6.02 4.66
N HIS A 23 -12.92 -6.95 5.48
CA HIS A 23 -12.23 -8.20 5.78
C HIS A 23 -12.70 -9.38 4.91
N LEU A 24 -13.97 -9.37 4.49
CA LEU A 24 -14.52 -10.36 3.58
C LEU A 24 -13.77 -10.48 2.23
N PRO A 25 -13.39 -9.39 1.52
CA PRO A 25 -12.71 -9.51 0.23
C PRO A 25 -11.26 -9.97 0.40
N VAL A 26 -10.60 -9.55 1.48
CA VAL A 26 -9.23 -9.96 1.80
C VAL A 26 -9.17 -11.44 2.16
N ALA A 27 -10.20 -11.96 2.85
CA ALA A 27 -10.31 -13.39 3.13
C ALA A 27 -10.48 -14.21 1.84
N ILE A 28 -11.35 -13.77 0.91
CA ILE A 28 -11.58 -14.44 -0.37
C ILE A 28 -10.28 -14.49 -1.20
N ASP A 29 -9.60 -13.36 -1.37
CA ASP A 29 -8.36 -13.28 -2.15
C ASP A 29 -7.23 -14.14 -1.55
N ALA A 30 -7.14 -14.22 -0.21
CA ALA A 30 -6.23 -15.13 0.47
C ALA A 30 -6.58 -16.61 0.18
N TYR A 31 -7.86 -17.02 0.22
CA TYR A 31 -8.25 -18.39 -0.11
C TYR A 31 -8.07 -18.72 -1.60
N GLU A 32 -8.29 -17.77 -2.50
CA GLU A 32 -8.00 -17.91 -3.93
C GLU A 32 -6.50 -18.10 -4.19
N GLY A 33 -5.65 -17.34 -3.48
CA GLY A 33 -4.19 -17.51 -3.49
C GLY A 33 -3.77 -18.90 -2.99
N ALA A 34 -4.42 -19.43 -1.95
CA ALA A 34 -4.21 -20.79 -1.48
C ALA A 34 -4.64 -21.85 -2.53
N GLN A 35 -5.73 -21.62 -3.26
CA GLN A 35 -6.25 -22.54 -4.28
C GLN A 35 -5.29 -22.66 -5.48
N MET A 36 -4.57 -21.59 -5.85
CA MET A 36 -3.59 -21.62 -6.95
C MET A 36 -2.38 -22.52 -6.66
N GLU A 37 -2.01 -22.68 -5.39
CA GLU A 37 -0.85 -23.50 -4.99
C GLU A 37 -1.26 -24.91 -4.52
N ASN A 38 -2.46 -25.07 -3.94
CA ASN A 38 -2.99 -26.36 -3.55
C ASN A 38 -4.52 -26.35 -3.58
N ARG A 39 -5.11 -27.05 -4.57
CA ARG A 39 -6.57 -27.19 -4.72
C ARG A 39 -7.13 -28.07 -3.60
N THR A 40 -7.45 -27.44 -2.48
CA THR A 40 -8.13 -28.09 -1.35
C THR A 40 -9.61 -27.76 -1.37
N LYS A 41 -10.46 -28.78 -1.16
CA LYS A 41 -11.92 -28.60 -1.09
C LYS A 41 -12.34 -27.67 0.07
N ASP A 42 -11.52 -27.53 1.10
CA ASP A 42 -11.75 -26.61 2.23
C ASP A 42 -11.70 -25.14 1.78
N ALA A 43 -10.67 -24.76 1.02
CA ALA A 43 -10.54 -23.40 0.50
C ALA A 43 -11.72 -23.05 -0.43
N GLU A 44 -12.15 -23.98 -1.28
CA GLU A 44 -13.28 -23.78 -2.20
C GLU A 44 -14.61 -23.59 -1.47
N ARG A 45 -14.86 -24.36 -0.42
CA ARG A 45 -16.06 -24.21 0.43
C ARG A 45 -16.09 -22.83 1.09
N LYS A 46 -14.95 -22.35 1.57
CA LYS A 46 -14.82 -21.03 2.21
C LYS A 46 -15.02 -19.90 1.21
N ILE A 47 -14.41 -19.96 0.02
CA ILE A 47 -14.64 -18.98 -1.06
C ILE A 47 -16.12 -18.90 -1.41
N LYS A 48 -16.78 -20.05 -1.57
CA LYS A 48 -18.21 -20.11 -1.92
C LYS A 48 -19.11 -19.55 -0.83
N ALA A 49 -18.84 -19.86 0.44
CA ALA A 49 -19.58 -19.33 1.58
C ALA A 49 -19.44 -17.80 1.67
N LEU A 50 -18.22 -17.29 1.54
CA LEU A 50 -17.91 -15.86 1.60
C LEU A 50 -18.49 -15.08 0.41
N SER A 51 -18.48 -15.69 -0.78
CA SER A 51 -19.11 -15.10 -1.97
C SER A 51 -20.64 -15.00 -1.84
N CYS A 52 -21.27 -15.87 -1.04
CA CYS A 52 -22.71 -15.84 -0.82
C CYS A 52 -23.11 -14.77 0.23
N ALA A 53 -22.26 -14.54 1.23
CA ALA A 53 -22.41 -13.46 2.21
C ALA A 53 -22.15 -12.06 1.62
N ARG A 54 -21.62 -11.98 0.40
CA ARG A 54 -21.27 -10.72 -0.26
C ARG A 54 -22.51 -10.00 -0.81
N PRO A 55 -22.77 -8.74 -0.44
CA PRO A 55 -23.90 -7.99 -1.00
C PRO A 55 -23.71 -7.72 -2.50
N ARG A 56 -24.82 -7.68 -3.24
CA ARG A 56 -24.87 -7.54 -4.71
C ARG A 56 -24.24 -6.23 -5.23
N SER A 57 -24.08 -5.23 -4.37
CA SER A 57 -23.47 -3.93 -4.66
C SER A 57 -21.95 -3.98 -4.83
N TRP A 58 -21.29 -5.10 -4.54
CA TRP A 58 -19.83 -5.18 -4.60
C TRP A 58 -19.29 -5.41 -6.02
N PRO A 59 -18.24 -4.68 -6.44
CA PRO A 59 -17.65 -4.85 -7.74
C PRO A 59 -17.12 -6.29 -7.91
N THR A 60 -17.57 -6.97 -8.96
CA THR A 60 -17.10 -8.31 -9.36
C THR A 60 -15.78 -8.26 -10.14
N SER A 61 -15.21 -7.07 -10.29
CA SER A 61 -14.11 -6.77 -11.19
C SER A 61 -12.87 -6.23 -10.49
N THR A 62 -12.37 -6.92 -9.46
CA THR A 62 -10.95 -6.74 -9.10
C THR A 62 -10.11 -7.55 -10.09
N ARG A 63 -10.04 -7.04 -11.32
CA ARG A 63 -9.11 -7.47 -12.36
C ARG A 63 -7.70 -7.45 -11.77
N ARG A 64 -7.18 -8.64 -11.43
CA ARG A 64 -5.77 -8.98 -11.16
C ARG A 64 -4.87 -7.79 -10.82
N ARG A 65 -4.80 -7.41 -9.53
CA ARG A 65 -3.58 -6.82 -8.98
C ARG A 65 -3.09 -7.73 -7.86
N ARG A 66 -2.22 -8.65 -8.27
CA ARG A 66 -1.26 -9.42 -7.47
C ARG A 66 -0.92 -8.68 -6.16
N TRP A 67 -1.17 -9.36 -5.04
CA TRP A 67 -0.82 -8.98 -3.67
C TRP A 67 0.30 -7.92 -3.57
N ARG A 68 -0.07 -6.69 -3.21
CA ARG A 68 0.80 -5.77 -2.45
C ARG A 68 -0.01 -5.32 -1.23
N PRO A 69 0.30 -5.80 -0.02
CA PRO A 69 -0.22 -5.16 1.17
C PRO A 69 0.42 -3.76 1.24
N ARG A 70 -0.29 -2.73 0.81
CA ARG A 70 -0.03 -1.35 1.26
C ARG A 70 -0.55 -1.27 2.69
N THR A 71 0.16 -1.90 3.62
CA THR A 71 -0.03 -1.68 5.05
C THR A 71 0.34 -0.23 5.33
N ARG A 72 -0.60 0.60 5.82
CA ARG A 72 -0.29 1.95 6.35
C ARG A 72 0.86 1.91 7.38
N ALA A 73 1.00 0.78 8.10
CA ALA A 73 2.11 0.52 9.03
C ALA A 73 3.51 0.60 8.39
N THR A 74 3.69 0.24 7.12
CA THR A 74 5.00 0.37 6.45
C THR A 74 5.35 1.81 6.08
N ASP A 75 4.36 2.69 5.97
CA ASP A 75 4.60 4.08 5.58
C ASP A 75 5.18 4.88 6.76
N GLU A 76 4.65 4.66 7.97
CA GLU A 76 5.16 5.28 9.20
C GLU A 76 6.57 4.77 9.57
N GLU A 77 6.83 3.47 9.40
CA GLU A 77 8.15 2.90 9.64
C GLU A 77 9.18 3.42 8.63
N ARG A 78 8.77 3.57 7.35
CA ARG A 78 9.59 4.21 6.32
C ARG A 78 9.85 5.68 6.64
N ALA A 79 8.83 6.43 7.05
CA ALA A 79 8.97 7.83 7.44
C ALA A 79 9.96 7.99 8.61
N ARG A 80 9.89 7.10 9.63
CA ARG A 80 10.86 7.08 10.73
C ARG A 80 12.28 6.79 10.27
N HIS A 81 12.46 5.82 9.38
CA HIS A 81 13.76 5.53 8.77
C HIS A 81 14.26 6.69 7.90
N GLY A 82 13.36 7.34 7.16
CA GLY A 82 13.65 8.50 6.34
C GLY A 82 14.18 9.69 7.13
N MET A 83 13.64 9.94 8.32
CA MET A 83 14.10 11.01 9.21
C MET A 83 15.49 10.73 9.84
N ALA A 84 15.86 9.46 9.97
CA ALA A 84 17.16 9.05 10.50
C ALA A 84 18.30 9.16 9.46
N ASP A 85 17.96 9.30 8.18
CA ASP A 85 18.95 9.36 7.11
C ASP A 85 19.63 10.74 7.03
N PRO A 86 20.98 10.82 7.07
CA PRO A 86 21.70 12.09 7.05
C PRO A 86 21.51 12.86 5.74
N GLU A 87 21.23 12.16 4.63
CA GLU A 87 21.01 12.80 3.33
C GLU A 87 19.65 13.50 3.29
N ILE A 88 18.62 12.90 3.87
CA ILE A 88 17.30 13.53 4.02
C ILE A 88 17.37 14.77 4.90
N GLN A 89 18.12 14.71 6.00
CA GLN A 89 18.35 15.87 6.86
C GLN A 89 19.08 17.00 6.13
N ALA A 90 20.05 16.67 5.27
CA ALA A 90 20.74 17.65 4.44
C ALA A 90 19.78 18.31 3.43
N ILE A 91 18.89 17.52 2.82
CA ILE A 91 17.88 18.00 1.87
C ILE A 91 16.87 18.94 2.55
N LEU A 92 16.43 18.64 3.77
CA LEU A 92 15.50 19.49 4.52
C LEU A 92 16.12 20.83 4.93
N ARG A 93 17.44 20.88 5.09
CA ARG A 93 18.21 22.10 5.35
C ARG A 93 18.47 22.93 4.09
N ASP A 94 18.18 22.39 2.90
CA ASP A 94 18.41 23.08 1.65
C ASP A 94 17.38 24.21 1.43
N PRO A 95 17.82 25.45 1.20
CA PRO A 95 16.92 26.58 0.98
C PRO A 95 16.04 26.39 -0.26
N VAL A 96 16.54 25.70 -1.30
CA VAL A 96 15.75 25.41 -2.51
C VAL A 96 14.61 24.48 -2.18
N MET A 97 14.83 23.45 -1.34
CA MET A 97 13.77 22.52 -0.96
C MET A 97 12.70 23.20 -0.12
N GLN A 98 13.09 24.10 0.78
CA GLN A 98 12.14 24.90 1.57
C GLN A 98 11.24 25.75 0.67
N ASN A 99 11.81 26.36 -0.37
CA ASN A 99 11.04 27.12 -1.36
C ASN A 99 10.07 26.22 -2.12
N VAL A 100 10.51 25.03 -2.56
CA VAL A 100 9.61 24.07 -3.24
C VAL A 100 8.44 23.66 -2.36
N LEU A 101 8.68 23.37 -1.08
CA LEU A 101 7.62 22.99 -0.14
C LEU A 101 6.64 24.14 0.12
N ASN A 102 7.13 25.38 0.10
CA ASN A 102 6.28 26.57 0.18
C ASN A 102 5.46 26.75 -1.11
N ASP A 103 6.10 26.62 -2.27
CA ASP A 103 5.44 26.72 -3.58
C ASP A 103 4.38 25.62 -3.74
N PHE A 104 4.61 24.40 -3.27
CA PHE A 104 3.57 23.35 -3.29
C PHE A 104 2.29 23.75 -2.53
N GLN A 105 2.38 24.66 -1.56
CA GLN A 105 1.23 25.18 -0.82
C GLN A 105 0.65 26.45 -1.46
N THR A 106 1.48 27.34 -2.00
CA THR A 106 1.06 28.65 -2.51
C THR A 106 0.87 28.70 -4.03
N ASP A 107 1.74 28.06 -4.81
CA ASP A 107 1.73 28.04 -6.27
C ASP A 107 2.22 26.67 -6.84
N PRO A 108 1.29 25.78 -7.22
CA PRO A 108 1.65 24.47 -7.78
C PRO A 108 2.40 24.57 -9.14
N MET A 109 2.23 25.66 -9.90
CA MET A 109 3.02 25.87 -11.13
C MET A 109 4.47 26.23 -10.82
N GLY A 110 4.72 27.00 -9.75
CA GLY A 110 6.06 27.30 -9.24
C GLY A 110 6.81 26.03 -8.83
N ALA A 111 6.16 25.17 -8.03
CA ALA A 111 6.71 23.88 -7.63
C ALA A 111 7.06 23.00 -8.84
N GLN A 112 6.25 23.03 -9.89
CA GLN A 112 6.50 22.29 -11.13
C GLN A 112 7.74 22.79 -11.90
N ARG A 113 8.09 24.08 -11.81
CA ARG A 113 9.36 24.61 -12.35
C ARG A 113 10.56 24.08 -11.58
N HIS A 114 10.44 23.94 -10.26
CA HIS A 114 11.50 23.37 -9.46
C HIS A 114 11.71 21.88 -9.72
N LEU A 115 10.66 21.14 -10.07
CA LEU A 115 10.76 19.75 -10.54
C LEU A 115 11.53 19.60 -11.86
N GLN A 116 11.55 20.63 -12.72
CA GLN A 116 12.31 20.60 -13.98
C GLN A 116 13.83 20.63 -13.74
N ASN A 117 14.27 21.10 -12.57
CA ASN A 117 15.68 21.07 -12.21
C ASN A 117 16.08 19.66 -11.75
N PRO A 118 17.01 18.97 -12.44
CA PRO A 118 17.36 17.59 -12.12
C PRO A 118 17.93 17.44 -10.70
N GLY A 119 18.63 18.47 -10.19
CA GLY A 119 19.16 18.47 -8.83
C GLY A 119 18.08 18.54 -7.74
N THR A 120 16.94 19.17 -8.00
CA THR A 120 15.83 19.27 -7.04
C THR A 120 14.93 18.04 -7.14
N MET A 121 14.70 17.56 -8.36
CA MET A 121 13.98 16.31 -8.61
C MET A 121 14.60 15.14 -7.85
N ALA A 122 15.93 14.96 -7.94
CA ALA A 122 16.63 13.90 -7.22
C ALA A 122 16.43 13.97 -5.69
N LYS A 123 16.32 15.18 -5.13
CA LYS A 123 16.06 15.38 -3.69
C LYS A 123 14.63 15.03 -3.32
N ILE A 124 13.67 15.38 -4.17
CA ILE A 124 12.24 15.06 -3.99
C ILE A 124 12.02 13.55 -4.07
N GLU A 125 12.65 12.89 -5.04
CA GLU A 125 12.62 11.43 -5.18
C GLU A 125 13.12 10.73 -3.92
N LYS A 126 14.20 11.23 -3.32
CA LYS A 126 14.72 10.73 -2.04
C LYS A 126 13.73 10.94 -0.90
N LEU A 127 13.07 12.09 -0.82
CA LEU A 127 12.03 12.35 0.20
C LEU A 127 10.80 11.44 0.03
N ILE A 128 10.41 11.13 -1.21
CA ILE A 128 9.32 10.19 -1.51
C ILE A 128 9.73 8.76 -1.16
N ALA A 129 10.95 8.36 -1.51
CA ALA A 129 11.49 7.04 -1.18
C ALA A 129 11.63 6.84 0.34
N ALA A 130 12.00 7.89 1.05
CA ALA A 130 12.06 7.98 2.50
C ALA A 130 10.68 8.02 3.17
N GLY A 131 9.58 8.15 2.42
CA GLY A 131 8.23 8.22 2.97
C GLY A 131 7.94 9.52 3.72
N VAL A 132 8.79 10.55 3.58
CA VAL A 132 8.60 11.86 4.22
C VAL A 132 7.63 12.72 3.39
N LEU A 133 7.70 12.63 2.06
CA LEU A 133 6.81 13.34 1.14
C LEU A 133 5.81 12.35 0.50
N GLN A 134 4.52 12.51 0.81
CA GLN A 134 3.44 11.78 0.13
C GLN A 134 2.81 12.67 -0.94
N THR A 135 3.18 12.46 -2.20
CA THR A 135 2.44 13.02 -3.34
C THR A 135 1.17 12.17 -3.54
N LYS A 136 0.00 12.76 -3.35
CA LYS A 136 -1.30 12.06 -3.49
C LYS A 136 -1.74 11.96 -4.94
#